data_AF-A0A9D7EZV3-F1
#
_entry.id   AF-A0A9D7EZV3-F1
#
_cell.length_a   1.000
_cell.length_b   1.000
_cell.length_c   1.000
_cell.angle_alpha   90.00
_cell.angle_beta   90.00
_cell.angle_gamma   90.00
#
_symmetry.space_group_name_H-M   'P 1'
#
loop_
_entity.id
_entity.type
_entity.pdbx_description
1 polymer ?
#
loop_
_entity_poly.entity_id
_entity_poly.type
_entity_poly.pdbx_seq_one_letter_code
_entity_poly.pdbx_strand_id
1 'polypeptide(L)'
;MPEEYIQKVQPDTSLRNYIWQYTFVDFPFEQARQMEFTVLPSSNTRMILFLGEPSLYEEKNTWQPVDRYSLTGFVSRPHQFTPTSTLRQAMVHFTAWGMQPLVDFPLAEITDQRADLNYILNCDLENLSADLSQAPTAPEKARILDHFFIKQLQQVRPTDARAQPLVQYILRTKGALRLEDLCKNLFIGERTAQRLVHNAVGVNFKFFPGSSGSNTFDV
;
A
#
# COMPACT_ATOMS: atom_id res chain seq x y z
N MET A 1 3.11 -17.70 8.24
CA MET A 1 3.20 -17.11 9.59
C MET A 1 2.11 -17.68 10.46
N PRO A 2 2.34 -17.88 11.78
CA PRO A 2 1.26 -18.30 12.68
C PRO A 2 0.14 -17.26 12.66
N GLU A 3 -1.09 -17.69 12.36
CA GLU A 3 -2.24 -16.79 12.18
C GLU A 3 -2.66 -16.10 13.49
N GLU A 4 -2.30 -16.67 14.65
CA GLU A 4 -2.65 -16.15 15.98
C GLU A 4 -2.09 -14.75 16.30
N TYR A 5 -0.98 -14.35 15.66
CA TYR A 5 -0.36 -13.02 15.84
C TYR A 5 -0.79 -12.00 14.79
N ILE A 6 -1.72 -12.39 13.90
CA ILE A 6 -2.15 -11.57 12.76
C ILE A 6 -3.66 -11.33 12.85
N GLN A 7 -4.03 -10.07 12.98
CA GLN A 7 -5.44 -9.67 12.99
C GLN A 7 -5.75 -8.85 11.74
N LYS A 8 -6.72 -9.32 10.95
CA LYS A 8 -7.19 -8.65 9.74
C LYS A 8 -8.54 -7.97 10.03
N VAL A 9 -8.67 -6.71 9.66
CA VAL A 9 -9.90 -5.92 9.89
C VAL A 9 -10.26 -5.17 8.61
N GLN A 10 -11.56 -5.16 8.28
CA GLN A 10 -12.08 -4.39 7.16
C GLN A 10 -12.25 -2.92 7.56
N PRO A 11 -11.94 -1.97 6.66
CA PRO A 11 -12.13 -0.55 6.94
C PRO A 11 -13.62 -0.20 6.96
N ASP A 12 -13.91 1.00 7.47
CA ASP A 12 -15.23 1.60 7.33
C ASP A 12 -15.72 1.58 5.86
N THR A 13 -17.03 1.47 5.67
CA THR A 13 -17.63 1.34 4.33
C THR A 13 -17.27 2.53 3.44
N SER A 14 -17.12 3.74 4.00
CA SER A 14 -16.71 4.94 3.27
C SER A 14 -15.30 4.85 2.67
N LEU A 15 -14.43 4.01 3.23
CA LEU A 15 -13.03 3.86 2.83
C LEU A 15 -12.75 2.68 1.91
N ARG A 16 -13.71 1.77 1.70
CA ARG A 16 -13.51 0.53 0.92
C ARG A 16 -13.10 0.74 -0.54
N ASN A 17 -13.35 1.93 -1.09
CA ASN A 17 -12.87 2.29 -2.43
C ASN A 17 -11.36 2.56 -2.48
N TYR A 18 -10.76 2.90 -1.35
CA TYR A 18 -9.35 3.30 -1.23
C TYR A 18 -8.54 2.24 -0.46
N ILE A 19 -9.14 1.64 0.56
CA ILE A 19 -8.48 0.68 1.44
C ILE A 19 -9.20 -0.65 1.33
N TRP A 20 -8.45 -1.69 1.05
CA TRP A 20 -8.97 -3.05 0.98
C TRP A 20 -9.02 -3.71 2.36
N GLN A 21 -7.99 -3.51 3.18
CA GLN A 21 -7.88 -4.15 4.50
C GLN A 21 -6.85 -3.46 5.39
N TYR A 22 -7.04 -3.55 6.70
CA TYR A 22 -5.98 -3.36 7.70
C TYR A 22 -5.48 -4.71 8.23
N THR A 23 -4.16 -4.83 8.39
CA THR A 23 -3.56 -6.00 9.03
C THR A 23 -2.70 -5.52 10.19
N PHE A 24 -2.95 -6.06 11.38
CA PHE A 24 -2.17 -5.79 12.58
C PHE A 24 -1.37 -7.02 12.95
N VAL A 25 -0.09 -6.81 13.22
CA VAL A 25 0.88 -7.85 13.55
C VAL A 25 1.48 -7.54 14.91
N ASP A 26 1.58 -8.55 15.77
CA ASP A 26 2.26 -8.44 17.07
C ASP A 26 2.98 -9.75 17.39
N PHE A 27 4.21 -9.90 16.91
CA PHE A 27 5.07 -11.03 17.25
C PHE A 27 6.01 -10.65 18.39
N PRO A 28 6.05 -11.43 19.49
CA PRO A 28 7.11 -11.28 20.46
C PRO A 28 8.47 -11.59 19.82
N PHE A 29 9.53 -10.96 20.33
CA PHE A 29 10.86 -11.02 19.70
C PHE A 29 11.38 -12.44 19.50
N GLU A 30 11.17 -13.35 20.46
CA GLU A 30 11.66 -14.74 20.37
C GLU A 30 11.08 -15.50 19.17
N GLN A 31 9.83 -15.22 18.81
CA GLN A 31 9.21 -15.74 17.59
C GLN A 31 9.70 -14.96 16.37
N ALA A 32 9.74 -13.62 16.44
CA ALA A 32 10.10 -12.76 15.34
C ALA A 32 11.53 -13.00 14.81
N ARG A 33 12.50 -13.21 15.70
CA ARG A 33 13.92 -13.46 15.34
C ARG A 33 14.17 -14.80 14.63
N GLN A 34 13.23 -15.73 14.74
CA GLN A 34 13.29 -17.04 14.07
C GLN A 34 12.66 -16.99 12.67
N MET A 35 12.08 -15.85 12.29
CA MET A 35 11.40 -15.66 11.02
C MET A 35 12.31 -14.90 10.06
N GLU A 36 12.51 -15.47 8.87
CA GLU A 36 13.02 -14.74 7.72
C GLU A 36 11.82 -14.27 6.88
N PHE A 37 11.70 -12.95 6.72
CA PHE A 37 10.61 -12.36 5.95
C PHE A 37 11.09 -12.13 4.53
N THR A 38 10.44 -12.77 3.55
CA THR A 38 10.59 -12.40 2.15
C THR A 38 9.42 -11.51 1.74
N VAL A 39 9.71 -10.25 1.41
CA VAL A 39 8.71 -9.37 0.82
C VAL A 39 8.55 -9.73 -0.65
N LEU A 40 7.42 -10.37 -1.00
CA LEU A 40 7.12 -10.77 -2.37
C LEU A 40 6.62 -9.59 -3.21
N PRO A 41 6.78 -9.66 -4.55
CA PRO A 41 6.16 -8.72 -5.46
C PRO A 41 4.65 -8.60 -5.27
N SER A 42 4.17 -7.37 -5.08
CA SER A 42 2.76 -7.06 -4.97
C SER A 42 2.40 -5.89 -5.88
N SER A 43 1.23 -5.97 -6.51
CA SER A 43 0.67 -4.93 -7.38
C SER A 43 -0.05 -3.82 -6.63
N ASN A 44 -0.19 -3.94 -5.32
CA ASN A 44 -0.92 -2.98 -4.48
C ASN A 44 0.07 -2.25 -3.57
N THR A 45 -0.06 -0.92 -3.54
CA THR A 45 0.66 -0.09 -2.58
C THR A 45 0.25 -0.48 -1.16
N ARG A 46 1.24 -0.58 -0.27
CA ARG A 46 1.03 -0.85 1.16
C ARG A 46 1.73 0.21 1.98
N MET A 47 1.05 0.68 3.00
CA MET A 47 1.64 1.51 4.05
C MET A 47 1.90 0.64 5.27
N ILE A 48 3.09 0.73 5.84
CA ILE A 48 3.55 -0.07 6.99
C ILE A 48 4.01 0.90 8.07
N LEU A 49 3.37 0.83 9.23
CA LEU A 49 3.74 1.56 10.44
C LEU A 49 4.34 0.56 11.44
N PHE A 50 5.61 0.74 11.79
CA PHE A 50 6.26 0.01 12.86
C PHE A 50 5.95 0.68 14.20
N LEU A 51 5.23 -0.05 15.05
CA LEU A 51 4.69 0.44 16.32
C LEU A 51 5.59 0.08 17.53
N GLY A 52 6.64 -0.71 17.31
CA GLY A 52 7.63 -1.12 18.30
C GLY A 52 8.96 -0.36 18.16
N GLU A 53 10.00 -0.91 18.79
CA GLU A 53 11.36 -0.39 18.65
C GLU A 53 11.88 -0.58 17.21
N PRO A 54 12.75 0.32 16.71
CA PRO A 54 13.32 0.21 15.37
C PRO A 54 13.95 -1.16 15.14
N SER A 55 13.52 -1.85 14.08
CA SER A 55 14.17 -3.06 13.59
C SER A 55 15.23 -2.71 12.55
N LEU A 56 16.18 -3.61 12.32
CA LEU A 56 17.12 -3.51 11.19
C LEU A 56 16.68 -4.41 10.04
N TYR A 57 17.10 -4.08 8.83
CA TYR A 57 17.01 -4.97 7.67
C TYR A 57 18.38 -5.09 7.00
N GLU A 58 18.67 -6.26 6.43
CA GLU A 58 19.93 -6.47 5.71
C GLU A 58 19.75 -6.17 4.22
N GLU A 59 20.57 -5.26 3.71
CA GLU A 59 20.66 -4.95 2.29
C GLU A 59 22.11 -4.96 1.85
N LYS A 60 22.44 -5.81 0.85
CA LYS A 60 23.79 -5.95 0.28
C LYS A 60 24.88 -6.18 1.35
N ASN A 61 24.61 -7.03 2.34
CA ASN A 61 25.48 -7.31 3.49
C ASN A 61 25.73 -6.11 4.42
N THR A 62 24.83 -5.12 4.41
CA THR A 62 24.84 -4.01 5.37
C THR A 62 23.51 -3.95 6.12
N TRP A 63 23.59 -3.78 7.44
CA TRP A 63 22.42 -3.58 8.28
C TRP A 63 21.98 -2.11 8.21
N GLN A 64 20.75 -1.88 7.79
CA GLN A 64 20.12 -0.56 7.70
C GLN A 64 18.94 -0.49 8.68
N PRO A 65 18.69 0.66 9.33
CA PRO A 65 17.49 0.84 10.12
C PRO A 65 16.25 0.77 9.22
N VAL A 66 15.19 0.12 9.69
CA VAL A 66 13.90 0.14 9.01
C VAL A 66 13.20 1.47 9.29
N ASP A 67 12.79 2.17 8.23
CA ASP A 67 11.96 3.37 8.37
C ASP A 67 10.69 3.04 9.15
N ARG A 68 10.46 3.81 10.22
CA ARG A 68 9.34 3.58 11.15
C ARG A 68 7.99 3.69 10.44
N TYR A 69 7.90 4.53 9.42
CA TYR A 69 6.71 4.75 8.61
C TYR A 69 7.10 4.65 7.13
N SER A 70 6.83 3.50 6.53
CA SER A 70 7.24 3.24 5.15
C SER A 70 6.03 3.02 4.25
N LEU A 71 6.10 3.62 3.06
CA LEU A 71 5.26 3.25 1.94
C LEU A 71 6.04 2.30 1.04
N THR A 72 5.49 1.13 0.78
CA THR A 72 6.02 0.20 -0.21
C THR A 72 5.06 0.18 -1.40
N GLY A 73 5.53 0.65 -2.55
CA GLY A 73 4.81 0.53 -3.82
C GLY A 73 4.87 -0.89 -4.39
N PHE A 74 4.85 -0.98 -5.73
CA PHE A 74 5.19 -2.22 -6.41
C PHE A 74 6.60 -2.65 -5.99
N VAL A 75 6.74 -3.91 -5.57
CA VAL A 75 8.02 -4.50 -5.17
C VAL A 75 8.46 -5.41 -6.32
N SER A 76 9.42 -5.00 -7.14
CA SER A 76 9.88 -5.83 -8.26
C SER A 76 10.90 -6.90 -7.86
N ARG A 77 11.46 -6.82 -6.64
CA ARG A 77 12.54 -7.70 -6.15
C ARG A 77 12.29 -8.19 -4.72
N PRO A 78 12.57 -9.47 -4.41
CA PRO A 78 12.52 -9.95 -3.04
C PRO A 78 13.56 -9.24 -2.16
N HIS A 79 13.17 -8.89 -0.95
CA HIS A 79 14.07 -8.40 0.10
C HIS A 79 13.92 -9.26 1.35
N GLN A 80 15.04 -9.53 2.02
CA GLN A 80 15.07 -10.20 3.31
C GLN A 80 14.96 -9.18 4.44
N PHE A 81 14.20 -9.54 5.46
CA PHE A 81 14.05 -8.76 6.68
C PHE A 81 14.16 -9.69 7.89
N THR A 82 14.97 -9.27 8.87
CA THR A 82 15.22 -10.00 10.11
C THR A 82 14.93 -9.06 11.27
N PRO A 83 13.86 -9.29 12.04
CA PRO A 83 13.55 -8.47 13.20
C PRO A 83 14.67 -8.52 14.24
N THR A 84 15.06 -7.37 14.76
CA THR A 84 16.02 -7.24 15.87
C THR A 84 15.33 -6.90 17.20
N SER A 85 14.00 -6.79 17.19
CA SER A 85 13.13 -6.48 18.32
C SER A 85 11.75 -7.12 18.15
N THR A 86 10.86 -6.93 19.12
CA THR A 86 9.43 -7.30 19.00
C THR A 86 8.83 -6.67 17.75
N LEU A 87 8.22 -7.49 16.89
CA LEU A 87 7.65 -7.03 15.63
C LEU A 87 6.19 -6.65 15.83
N ARG A 88 5.94 -5.36 16.05
CA ARG A 88 4.59 -4.80 16.09
C ARG A 88 4.37 -3.86 14.91
N GLN A 89 3.38 -4.16 14.08
CA GLN A 89 3.10 -3.40 12.86
C GLN A 89 1.60 -3.18 12.64
N ALA A 90 1.27 -2.04 12.05
CA ALA A 90 0.01 -1.82 11.37
C ALA A 90 0.27 -1.67 9.86
N MET A 91 -0.42 -2.48 9.06
CA MET A 91 -0.34 -2.45 7.61
C MET A 91 -1.67 -2.01 7.03
N VAL A 92 -1.61 -1.08 6.08
CA VAL A 92 -2.76 -0.61 5.30
C VAL A 92 -2.58 -1.11 3.87
N HIS A 93 -3.53 -1.93 3.43
CA HIS A 93 -3.55 -2.46 2.07
C HIS A 93 -4.45 -1.58 1.23
N PHE A 94 -3.87 -0.75 0.37
CA PHE A 94 -4.65 0.09 -0.53
C PHE A 94 -5.22 -0.73 -1.68
N THR A 95 -6.35 -0.28 -2.23
CA THR A 95 -6.77 -0.70 -3.57
C THR A 95 -5.77 -0.16 -4.60
N ALA A 96 -5.82 -0.65 -5.84
CA ALA A 96 -4.90 -0.19 -6.90
C ALA A 96 -4.85 1.34 -7.06
N TRP A 97 -5.98 2.03 -6.85
CA TRP A 97 -6.09 3.49 -6.91
C TRP A 97 -5.94 4.16 -5.54
N GLY A 98 -6.04 3.39 -4.45
CA GLY A 98 -6.35 3.91 -3.12
C GLY A 98 -5.38 4.93 -2.55
N MET A 99 -4.10 4.83 -2.94
CA MET A 99 -3.07 5.75 -2.50
C MET A 99 -3.06 7.07 -3.30
N GLN A 100 -3.48 7.07 -4.57
CA GLN A 100 -3.33 8.24 -5.44
C GLN A 100 -4.04 9.50 -4.90
N PRO A 101 -5.26 9.43 -4.32
CA PRO A 101 -5.91 10.60 -3.72
C PRO A 101 -5.23 11.15 -2.45
N LEU A 102 -4.32 10.38 -1.87
CA LEU A 102 -3.60 10.74 -0.65
C LEU A 102 -2.27 11.47 -0.95
N VAL A 103 -1.88 11.56 -2.22
CA VAL A 103 -0.62 12.18 -2.66
C VAL A 103 -0.88 13.19 -3.79
N ASP A 104 0.05 14.12 -3.97
CA ASP A 104 0.01 15.15 -5.02
C ASP A 104 0.99 14.88 -6.17
N PHE A 105 1.66 13.72 -6.14
CA PHE A 105 2.59 13.27 -7.17
C PHE A 105 2.16 11.91 -7.78
N PRO A 106 2.69 11.53 -8.97
CA PRO A 106 2.49 10.20 -9.56
C PRO A 106 3.07 9.08 -8.68
N LEU A 107 2.29 8.03 -8.38
CA LEU A 107 2.81 6.86 -7.64
C LEU A 107 3.98 6.15 -8.33
N ALA A 108 4.17 6.38 -9.64
CA ALA A 108 5.34 5.87 -10.36
C ALA A 108 6.68 6.40 -9.84
N GLU A 109 6.69 7.55 -9.16
CA GLU A 109 7.90 8.14 -8.60
C GLU A 109 8.43 7.35 -7.39
N ILE A 110 7.57 6.57 -6.73
CA ILE A 110 7.90 5.75 -5.55
C ILE A 110 7.85 4.24 -5.84
N THR A 111 7.71 3.86 -7.10
CA THR A 111 7.79 2.46 -7.53
C THR A 111 9.19 1.90 -7.25
N ASP A 112 9.26 0.71 -6.66
CA ASP A 112 10.51 0.07 -6.20
C ASP A 112 11.32 0.89 -5.19
N GLN A 113 10.72 1.91 -4.56
CA GLN A 113 11.34 2.72 -3.51
C GLN A 113 10.60 2.53 -2.19
N ARG A 114 11.36 2.65 -1.09
CA ARG A 114 10.81 2.92 0.23
C ARG A 114 10.91 4.42 0.45
N ALA A 115 9.80 5.04 0.81
CA ALA A 115 9.75 6.46 1.11
C ALA A 115 9.14 6.66 2.49
N ASP A 116 9.68 7.62 3.23
CA ASP A 116 9.18 8.02 4.54
C ASP A 116 7.82 8.71 4.37
N LEU A 117 6.82 8.11 5.02
CA LEU A 117 5.44 8.53 4.92
C LEU A 117 5.17 9.93 5.47
N ASN A 118 6.00 10.45 6.38
CA ASN A 118 5.82 11.81 6.89
C ASN A 118 5.89 12.84 5.76
N TYR A 119 6.83 12.64 4.83
CA TYR A 119 6.98 13.51 3.66
C TYR A 119 5.88 13.26 2.62
N ILE A 120 5.51 12.00 2.41
CA ILE A 120 4.50 11.63 1.39
C ILE A 120 3.11 12.16 1.74
N LEU A 121 2.70 12.00 2.99
CA LEU A 121 1.38 12.45 3.46
C LEU A 121 1.39 13.89 3.97
N ASN A 122 2.57 14.52 4.00
CA ASN A 122 2.81 15.85 4.58
C ASN A 122 2.17 15.99 5.97
N CYS A 123 2.33 14.95 6.80
CA CYS A 123 1.76 14.91 8.13
C CYS A 123 2.69 14.16 9.09
N ASP A 124 2.72 14.62 10.34
CA ASP A 124 3.43 13.93 11.41
C ASP A 124 2.65 12.68 11.86
N LEU A 125 3.24 11.51 11.63
CA LEU A 125 2.68 10.21 11.97
C LEU A 125 3.00 9.76 13.39
N GLU A 126 3.78 10.51 14.18
CA GLU A 126 4.11 10.14 15.55
C GLU A 126 2.85 10.01 16.41
N ASN A 127 1.93 10.97 16.31
CA ASN A 127 0.66 10.93 17.05
C ASN A 127 -0.21 9.74 16.62
N LEU A 128 -0.32 9.50 15.32
CA LEU A 128 -1.05 8.33 14.79
C LEU A 128 -0.45 7.03 15.33
N SER A 129 0.88 6.92 15.30
CA SER A 129 1.61 5.76 15.80
C SER A 129 1.42 5.57 17.30
N ALA A 130 1.42 6.65 18.08
CA ALA A 130 1.20 6.59 19.52
C ALA A 130 -0.21 6.08 19.83
N ASP A 131 -1.24 6.65 19.18
CA ASP A 131 -2.63 6.24 19.35
C ASP A 131 -2.82 4.75 18.99
N LEU A 132 -2.24 4.29 17.88
CA LEU A 132 -2.28 2.89 17.46
C LEU A 132 -1.57 1.95 18.43
N SER A 133 -0.48 2.40 19.08
CA SER A 133 0.24 1.61 20.07
C SER A 133 -0.52 1.47 21.38
N GLN A 134 -1.33 2.46 21.76
CA GLN A 134 -2.14 2.43 22.99
C GLN A 134 -3.49 1.71 22.81
N ALA A 135 -4.00 1.60 21.58
CA ALA A 135 -5.24 0.90 21.31
C ALA A 135 -5.11 -0.62 21.55
N PRO A 136 -5.92 -1.22 22.46
CA PRO A 136 -5.74 -2.60 22.86
C PRO A 136 -6.24 -3.62 21.82
N THR A 137 -7.19 -3.24 20.97
CA THR A 137 -7.82 -4.18 20.02
C THR A 137 -7.67 -3.76 18.56
N ALA A 138 -7.67 -4.74 17.65
CA ALA A 138 -7.61 -4.47 16.21
C ALA A 138 -8.80 -3.63 15.70
N PRO A 139 -10.05 -3.81 16.17
CA PRO A 139 -11.15 -2.91 15.81
C PRO A 139 -10.95 -1.45 16.25
N GLU A 140 -10.35 -1.19 17.41
CA GLU A 140 -10.04 0.18 17.85
C GLU A 140 -8.94 0.81 17.00
N LYS A 141 -7.88 0.04 16.71
CA LYS A 141 -6.83 0.48 15.77
C LYS A 141 -7.40 0.79 14.38
N ALA A 142 -8.32 -0.03 13.89
CA ALA A 142 -9.01 0.22 12.63
C ALA A 142 -9.80 1.53 12.64
N ARG A 143 -10.53 1.85 13.73
CA ARG A 143 -11.23 3.14 13.86
C ARG A 143 -10.28 4.34 13.87
N ILE A 144 -9.12 4.22 14.51
CA ILE A 144 -8.09 5.27 14.50
C ILE A 144 -7.59 5.50 13.06
N LEU A 145 -7.27 4.42 12.33
CA LEU A 145 -6.87 4.50 10.92
C LEU A 145 -8.00 5.08 10.05
N ASP A 146 -9.25 4.66 10.26
CA ASP A 146 -10.39 5.16 9.49
C ASP A 146 -10.53 6.68 9.66
N HIS A 147 -10.51 7.19 10.89
CA HIS A 147 -10.55 8.63 11.13
C HIS A 147 -9.38 9.37 10.48
N PHE A 148 -8.17 8.81 10.59
CA PHE A 148 -6.99 9.38 9.95
C PHE A 148 -7.17 9.49 8.43
N PHE A 149 -7.56 8.41 7.75
CA PHE A 149 -7.71 8.40 6.30
C PHE A 149 -8.88 9.24 5.81
N ILE A 150 -10.00 9.28 6.53
CA ILE A 150 -11.12 10.18 6.20
C ILE A 150 -10.63 11.63 6.22
N LYS A 151 -9.88 12.04 7.24
CA LYS A 151 -9.30 13.39 7.32
C LYS A 151 -8.29 13.64 6.20
N GLN A 152 -7.45 12.67 5.87
CA GLN A 152 -6.48 12.81 4.79
C GLN A 152 -7.16 12.94 3.42
N LEU A 153 -8.21 12.19 3.14
CA LEU A 153 -8.97 12.25 1.88
C LEU A 153 -9.75 13.56 1.70
N GLN A 154 -10.04 14.28 2.79
CA GLN A 154 -10.67 15.61 2.73
C GLN A 154 -9.71 16.72 2.28
N GLN A 155 -8.40 16.47 2.30
CA GLN A 155 -7.43 17.45 1.81
C GLN A 155 -7.49 17.55 0.29
N VAL A 156 -7.55 18.78 -0.23
CA VAL A 156 -7.60 19.02 -1.67
C VAL A 156 -6.24 18.70 -2.28
N ARG A 157 -6.16 17.63 -3.07
CA ARG A 157 -4.98 17.28 -3.85
C ARG A 157 -5.31 17.25 -5.34
N PRO A 158 -4.41 17.73 -6.21
CA PRO A 158 -4.62 17.67 -7.65
C PRO A 158 -4.58 16.20 -8.09
N THR A 159 -5.67 15.72 -8.69
CA THR A 159 -5.71 14.38 -9.26
C THR A 159 -6.52 14.40 -10.55
N ASP A 160 -6.05 13.70 -11.59
CA ASP A 160 -6.79 13.59 -12.85
C ASP A 160 -8.05 12.74 -12.63
N ALA A 161 -9.22 13.36 -12.72
CA ALA A 161 -10.51 12.72 -12.47
C ALA A 161 -10.80 11.52 -13.39
N ARG A 162 -10.09 11.39 -14.52
CA ARG A 162 -10.23 10.25 -15.45
C ARG A 162 -9.49 9.01 -14.97
N ALA A 163 -8.50 9.15 -14.10
CA ALA A 163 -7.65 8.04 -13.70
C ALA A 163 -8.39 7.01 -12.83
N GLN A 164 -9.24 7.45 -11.89
CA GLN A 164 -10.02 6.52 -11.05
C GLN A 164 -10.99 5.66 -11.87
N PRO A 165 -11.88 6.21 -12.75
CA PRO A 165 -12.74 5.39 -13.60
C PRO A 165 -11.96 4.45 -14.50
N LEU A 166 -10.82 4.91 -15.05
CA LEU A 166 -9.94 4.11 -15.90
C LEU A 166 -9.40 2.87 -15.16
N VAL A 167 -8.80 3.06 -13.97
CA VAL A 167 -8.26 1.97 -13.15
C VAL A 167 -9.36 0.99 -12.73
N GLN A 168 -10.51 1.50 -12.28
CA GLN A 168 -11.64 0.66 -11.89
C GLN A 168 -12.20 -0.15 -13.05
N TYR A 169 -12.27 0.44 -14.24
CA TYR A 169 -12.75 -0.25 -15.43
C TYR A 169 -11.80 -1.40 -15.84
N ILE A 170 -10.49 -1.19 -15.78
CA ILE A 170 -9.49 -2.24 -16.08
C ILE A 170 -9.64 -3.41 -15.11
N LEU A 171 -9.72 -3.13 -13.80
CA LEU A 171 -9.88 -4.17 -12.77
C LEU A 171 -11.18 -4.97 -12.94
N ARG A 172 -12.30 -4.31 -13.25
CA ARG A 172 -13.61 -4.97 -13.44
C ARG A 172 -13.62 -5.90 -14.65
N THR A 173 -12.90 -5.53 -15.71
CA THR A 173 -12.89 -6.27 -16.97
C THR A 173 -11.85 -7.38 -16.98
N LYS A 174 -11.00 -7.49 -15.95
CA LYS A 174 -9.95 -8.52 -15.78
C LYS A 174 -9.10 -8.71 -17.06
N GLY A 175 -8.93 -7.65 -17.85
CA GLY A 175 -8.15 -7.70 -19.10
C GLY A 175 -8.86 -8.28 -20.30
N ALA A 176 -10.16 -8.56 -20.21
CA ALA A 176 -10.95 -9.06 -21.32
C ALA A 176 -11.20 -7.98 -22.41
N LEU A 177 -11.03 -6.70 -22.08
CA LEU A 177 -11.24 -5.58 -23.01
C LEU A 177 -9.91 -5.01 -23.50
N ARG A 178 -9.85 -4.73 -24.80
CA ARG A 178 -8.68 -4.11 -25.44
C ARG A 178 -8.58 -2.65 -24.97
N LEU A 179 -7.35 -2.18 -24.77
CA LEU A 179 -7.06 -0.79 -24.42
C LEU A 179 -7.70 0.21 -25.41
N GLU A 180 -7.87 -0.19 -26.67
CA GLU A 180 -8.58 0.55 -27.72
C GLU A 180 -10.04 0.86 -27.38
N ASP A 181 -10.78 -0.09 -26.80
CA ASP A 181 -12.19 0.10 -26.45
C ASP A 181 -12.34 1.00 -25.22
N LEU A 182 -11.39 0.89 -24.29
CA LEU A 182 -11.27 1.78 -23.13
C LEU A 182 -11.00 3.23 -23.53
N CYS A 183 -10.10 3.42 -24.50
CA CYS A 183 -9.76 4.71 -25.06
C CYS A 183 -10.97 5.39 -25.72
N LYS A 184 -11.79 4.62 -26.46
CA LYS A 184 -13.04 5.11 -27.06
C LYS A 184 -14.05 5.57 -26.00
N ASN A 185 -14.28 4.76 -24.97
CA ASN A 185 -15.26 5.06 -23.92
C ASN A 185 -14.90 6.31 -23.09
N LEU A 186 -13.61 6.56 -22.89
CA LEU A 186 -13.11 7.69 -22.12
C LEU A 186 -12.69 8.89 -22.98
N PHE A 187 -12.85 8.80 -24.31
CA PHE A 187 -12.44 9.82 -25.28
C PHE A 187 -10.97 10.26 -25.11
N ILE A 188 -10.08 9.31 -24.85
CA ILE A 188 -8.63 9.54 -24.69
C ILE A 188 -7.84 8.67 -25.66
N GLY A 189 -6.64 9.13 -26.03
CA GLY A 189 -5.70 8.31 -26.80
C GLY A 189 -5.00 7.26 -25.93
N GLU A 190 -4.50 6.20 -26.56
CA GLU A 190 -3.81 5.08 -25.91
C GLU A 190 -2.65 5.52 -25.02
N ARG A 191 -1.80 6.40 -25.54
CA ARG A 191 -0.67 6.97 -24.79
C ARG A 191 -1.13 7.72 -23.53
N THR A 192 -2.27 8.40 -23.60
CA THR A 192 -2.85 9.11 -22.45
C THR A 192 -3.37 8.11 -21.42
N ALA A 193 -4.08 7.05 -21.85
CA ALA A 193 -4.56 6.00 -20.97
C ALA A 193 -3.41 5.29 -20.24
N GLN A 194 -2.36 4.89 -20.96
CA GLN A 194 -1.18 4.25 -20.37
C GLN A 194 -0.50 5.14 -19.34
N ARG A 195 -0.32 6.44 -19.65
CA ARG A 195 0.27 7.41 -18.71
C ARG A 195 -0.60 7.60 -17.47
N LEU A 196 -1.93 7.68 -17.64
CA LEU A 196 -2.85 7.83 -16.51
C LEU A 196 -2.75 6.62 -15.58
N VAL A 197 -2.75 5.40 -16.11
CA VAL A 197 -2.59 4.18 -15.30
C VAL A 197 -1.23 4.17 -14.61
N HIS A 198 -0.15 4.40 -15.36
CA HIS A 198 1.21 4.43 -14.81
C HIS A 198 1.34 5.41 -13.65
N ASN A 199 0.85 6.64 -13.82
CA ASN A 199 0.91 7.65 -12.77
C ASN A 199 0.02 7.28 -11.57
N ALA A 200 -1.15 6.73 -11.83
CA ALA A 200 -2.18 6.39 -10.85
C ALA A 200 -1.83 5.23 -9.93
N VAL A 201 -1.13 4.22 -10.47
CA VAL A 201 -0.91 2.93 -9.79
C VAL A 201 0.57 2.58 -9.63
N GLY A 202 1.46 3.37 -10.23
CA GLY A 202 2.91 3.21 -10.19
C GLY A 202 3.48 2.15 -11.13
N VAL A 203 2.66 1.35 -11.81
CA VAL A 203 3.11 0.32 -12.75
C VAL A 203 2.65 0.59 -14.17
N ASN A 204 3.48 0.20 -15.14
CA ASN A 204 3.08 0.23 -16.54
C ASN A 204 1.83 -0.63 -16.76
N PHE A 205 0.94 -0.17 -17.65
CA PHE A 205 -0.30 -0.84 -17.99
C PHE A 205 -0.12 -2.35 -18.20
N LYS A 206 0.94 -2.77 -18.91
CA LYS A 206 1.25 -4.19 -19.20
C LYS A 206 1.48 -5.06 -17.94
N PHE A 207 1.91 -4.48 -16.83
CA PHE A 207 2.16 -5.20 -15.57
C PHE A 207 1.02 -5.03 -14.56
N PHE A 208 -0.01 -4.25 -14.90
CA PHE A 208 -1.16 -4.07 -14.04
C PHE A 208 -2.04 -5.33 -14.02
N PRO A 209 -2.52 -5.81 -12.84
CA PRO A 209 -3.40 -6.97 -12.77
C PRO A 209 -4.62 -6.80 -13.68
N GLY A 210 -4.86 -7.80 -14.53
CA GLY A 210 -5.91 -7.71 -15.55
C GLY A 210 -5.53 -6.89 -16.78
N SER A 211 -4.25 -6.72 -17.13
CA SER A 211 -3.83 -6.23 -18.46
C SER A 211 -3.27 -7.33 -19.37
N SER A 212 -2.82 -8.42 -18.75
CA SER A 212 -2.34 -9.66 -19.38
C SER A 212 -3.11 -10.80 -18.71
N GLY A 213 -3.68 -11.74 -19.48
CA GLY A 213 -4.52 -12.84 -18.96
C GLY A 213 -3.84 -13.85 -18.02
N SER A 214 -2.72 -13.51 -17.39
CA SER A 214 -2.03 -14.31 -16.37
C SER A 214 -2.40 -13.81 -14.97
N ASN A 215 -3.35 -14.50 -14.36
CA ASN A 215 -3.58 -14.45 -12.91
C ASN A 215 -2.37 -15.11 -12.22
N THR A 216 -1.53 -14.32 -11.56
CA THR A 216 -0.69 -14.76 -10.43
C THR A 216 -0.21 -13.53 -9.69
N PHE A 217 -1.09 -12.90 -8.93
CA PHE A 217 -0.69 -12.06 -7.81
C PHE A 217 -1.68 -12.34 -6.68
N ASP A 218 -1.17 -12.97 -5.63
CA ASP A 218 -1.93 -13.51 -4.51
C ASP A 218 -2.77 -12.42 -3.82
N VAL A 219 -4.01 -12.82 -3.54
CA VAL A 219 -4.95 -12.17 -2.60
C VAL A 219 -4.44 -12.39 -1.18
#